data_AF-A0A352FKW2-F1
#
_entry.id   AF-A0A352FKW2-F1
#
_cell.length_a   1.000
_cell.length_b   1.000
_cell.length_c   1.000
_cell.angle_alpha   90.00
_cell.angle_beta   90.00
_cell.angle_gamma   90.00
#
_symmetry.space_group_name_H-M   'P 1'
#
loop_
_entity.id
_entity.type
_entity.pdbx_description
1 polymer ?
#
loop_
_entity_poly.entity_id
_entity_poly.type
_entity_poly.pdbx_seq_one_letter_code
_entity_poly.pdbx_strand_id
1 'polypeptide(L)'
;MGTPIKLILIGVVGIFLVIGLLVGVLVFLKFTPQGRTMDKRLTAMENEGTEFGKTTDQQGCVKEGLARGKKITDITSQVGNRDFVKGCLRASQASPGFCDDVPSIVGKMFTDWESKQCEKIRSPTVACQDTMKEVILFCGLKRPPPQR
;
A
#
# COMPACT_ATOMS: atom_id res chain seq x y z
N MET A 1 -27.28 -30.41 33.54
CA MET A 1 -27.18 -29.59 32.31
C MET A 1 -26.37 -28.34 32.65
N GLY A 2 -25.12 -28.20 32.17
CA GLY A 2 -24.27 -27.06 32.57
C GLY A 2 -22.83 -27.07 32.05
N THR A 3 -22.45 -28.08 31.27
CA THR A 3 -21.10 -28.26 30.72
C THR A 3 -20.77 -27.44 29.46
N PRO A 4 -21.65 -27.20 28.48
CA PRO A 4 -21.24 -26.51 27.24
C PRO A 4 -21.02 -25.01 27.43
N ILE A 5 -21.80 -24.36 28.31
CA ILE A 5 -21.69 -22.91 28.58
C ILE A 5 -20.36 -22.55 29.25
N LYS A 6 -19.85 -23.40 30.16
CA LYS A 6 -18.57 -23.16 30.85
C LYS A 6 -17.38 -23.28 29.89
N LEU A 7 -17.42 -24.22 28.95
CA LEU A 7 -16.39 -24.38 27.93
C LEU A 7 -16.38 -23.22 26.93
N ILE A 8 -17.56 -22.72 26.55
CA ILE A 8 -17.70 -21.54 25.69
C ILE A 8 -17.16 -20.29 26.40
N LEU A 9 -17.50 -20.09 27.67
CA LEU A 9 -16.98 -18.95 28.45
C LEU A 9 -15.46 -18.98 28.59
N ILE A 10 -14.86 -20.14 28.85
CA ILE A 10 -13.40 -20.28 28.94
C ILE A 10 -12.74 -19.99 27.58
N GLY A 11 -13.31 -20.48 26.48
CA GLY A 11 -12.79 -20.21 25.13
C GLY A 11 -12.87 -18.72 24.77
N VAL A 12 -13.99 -18.06 25.09
CA VAL A 12 -14.18 -16.63 24.85
C VAL A 12 -13.22 -15.79 25.68
N VAL A 13 -13.08 -16.07 26.98
CA VAL A 13 -12.13 -15.37 27.86
C VAL A 13 -10.68 -15.57 27.38
N GLY A 14 -10.32 -16.78 26.95
CA GLY A 14 -9.02 -17.07 26.36
C GLY A 14 -8.74 -16.23 25.10
N ILE A 15 -9.71 -16.13 24.20
CA ILE A 15 -9.60 -15.29 22.98
C ILE A 15 -9.43 -13.82 23.34
N PHE A 16 -10.23 -13.29 24.28
CA PHE A 16 -10.11 -11.90 24.70
C PHE A 16 -8.77 -11.59 25.35
N LEU A 17 -8.22 -12.53 26.14
CA LEU A 17 -6.87 -12.39 26.72
C LEU A 17 -5.78 -12.36 25.64
N VAL A 18 -5.87 -13.24 24.64
CA VAL A 18 -4.92 -13.26 23.52
C VAL A 18 -5.01 -11.96 22.70
N ILE A 19 -6.22 -11.50 22.38
CA ILE A 19 -6.43 -10.24 21.67
C ILE A 19 -5.88 -9.05 22.49
N GLY A 20 -6.16 -9.01 23.80
CA GLY A 20 -5.64 -7.98 24.69
C GLY A 20 -4.12 -7.94 24.74
N LEU A 21 -3.47 -9.11 24.78
CA LEU A 21 -2.02 -9.24 24.70
C LEU A 21 -1.47 -8.73 23.37
N LEU A 22 -2.08 -9.11 22.24
CA LEU A 22 -1.68 -8.65 20.92
C LEU A 22 -1.80 -7.13 20.79
N VAL A 23 -2.92 -6.56 21.22
CA VAL A 23 -3.12 -5.10 21.21
C VAL A 23 -2.12 -4.40 22.13
N GLY A 24 -1.89 -4.93 23.33
CA GLY A 24 -0.91 -4.39 24.27
C GLY A 24 0.50 -4.35 23.71
N VAL A 25 0.93 -5.43 23.04
CA VAL A 25 2.23 -5.50 22.34
C VAL A 25 2.30 -4.46 21.22
N LEU A 26 1.27 -4.32 20.40
CA LEU A 26 1.26 -3.34 19.30
C LEU A 26 1.34 -1.89 19.82
N VAL A 27 0.61 -1.55 20.88
CA VAL A 27 0.64 -0.22 21.51
C VAL A 27 2.00 0.04 22.16
N PHE A 28 2.56 -0.96 22.83
CA PHE A 28 3.88 -0.86 23.45
C PHE A 28 4.97 -0.62 22.39
N LEU A 29 4.95 -1.37 21.28
CA LEU A 29 5.88 -1.20 20.16
C LEU A 29 5.78 0.22 19.55
N LYS A 30 4.57 0.80 19.46
CA LYS A 30 4.37 2.20 19.02
C LYS A 30 5.00 3.24 19.95
N PHE A 31 5.06 2.97 21.26
CA PHE A 31 5.66 3.88 22.25
C PHE A 31 7.20 3.82 22.30
N THR A 32 7.79 2.73 21.82
CA THR A 32 9.25 2.62 21.70
C THR A 32 9.82 3.65 20.70
N PRO A 33 11.07 4.12 20.88
CA PRO A 33 11.72 5.03 19.94
C PRO A 33 11.80 4.44 18.52
N GLN A 34 11.90 3.11 18.39
CA GLN A 34 11.93 2.41 17.12
C GLN A 34 10.60 2.54 16.35
N GLY A 35 9.46 2.41 17.04
CA GLY A 35 8.12 2.63 16.46
C GLY A 35 7.91 4.07 15.97
N ARG A 36 8.35 5.07 16.74
CA ARG A 36 8.27 6.49 16.32
C ARG A 36 9.15 6.82 15.11
N THR A 37 10.30 6.15 14.94
CA THR A 37 11.14 6.38 13.75
C THR A 37 10.53 5.80 12.48
N MET A 38 9.79 4.69 12.57
CA MET A 38 9.12 4.10 11.40
C MET A 38 7.98 4.99 10.91
N ASP A 39 7.10 5.46 11.80
CA ASP A 39 6.01 6.36 11.41
C ASP A 39 6.55 7.64 10.72
N LYS A 40 7.62 8.25 11.28
CA LYS A 40 8.26 9.44 10.68
C LYS A 40 8.89 9.16 9.31
N ARG A 41 9.50 7.99 9.12
CA ARG A 41 10.12 7.60 7.84
C ARG A 41 9.06 7.39 6.76
N LEU A 42 7.92 6.78 7.11
CA LEU A 42 6.80 6.59 6.19
C LEU A 42 6.20 7.93 5.77
N THR A 43 5.98 8.84 6.72
CA THR A 43 5.51 10.20 6.40
C THR A 43 6.52 10.97 5.57
N ALA A 44 7.82 10.80 5.82
CA ALA A 44 8.88 11.45 5.04
C ALA A 44 8.88 10.99 3.58
N MET A 45 8.66 9.70 3.30
CA MET A 45 8.63 9.17 1.94
C MET A 45 7.38 9.64 1.17
N GLU A 46 6.20 9.66 1.82
CA GLU A 46 4.99 10.24 1.20
C GLU A 46 5.15 11.74 0.92
N ASN A 47 5.80 12.48 1.82
CA ASN A 47 6.11 13.91 1.60
C ASN A 47 7.12 14.12 0.49
N GLU A 48 8.19 13.30 0.43
CA GLU A 48 9.15 13.34 -0.68
C GLU A 48 8.47 13.05 -2.02
N GLY A 49 7.60 12.03 -2.04
CA GLY A 49 6.75 11.72 -3.16
C GLY A 49 5.90 12.91 -3.58
N THR A 50 5.26 13.56 -2.61
CA THR A 50 4.43 14.76 -2.82
C THR A 50 5.24 15.90 -3.46
N GLU A 51 6.43 16.21 -2.94
CA GLU A 51 7.27 17.26 -3.50
C GLU A 51 7.77 16.92 -4.91
N PHE A 52 8.16 15.66 -5.15
CA PHE A 52 8.53 15.22 -6.49
C PHE A 52 7.34 15.32 -7.46
N GLY A 53 6.16 14.87 -7.01
CA GLY A 53 4.89 14.94 -7.74
C GLY A 53 4.59 16.33 -8.28
N LYS A 54 4.79 17.38 -7.49
CA LYS A 54 4.57 18.78 -7.93
C LYS A 54 5.40 19.19 -9.15
N THR A 55 6.51 18.50 -9.41
CA THR A 55 7.44 18.78 -10.52
C THR A 55 7.27 17.85 -11.71
N THR A 56 6.35 16.88 -11.65
CA THR A 56 6.15 15.85 -12.67
C THR A 56 4.66 15.58 -12.95
N ASP A 57 4.41 14.71 -13.92
CA ASP A 57 3.11 14.10 -14.16
C ASP A 57 3.01 12.67 -13.59
N GLN A 58 1.83 12.07 -13.71
CA GLN A 58 1.54 10.73 -13.20
C GLN A 58 2.46 9.66 -13.81
N GLN A 59 2.81 9.77 -15.10
CA GLN A 59 3.76 8.85 -15.72
C GLN A 59 5.17 8.97 -15.13
N GLY A 60 5.63 10.19 -14.86
CA GLY A 60 6.91 10.41 -14.20
C GLY A 60 6.96 9.83 -12.78
N CYS A 61 5.85 9.89 -12.03
CA CYS A 61 5.75 9.21 -10.73
C CYS A 61 5.95 7.70 -10.81
N VAL A 62 5.30 7.05 -11.77
CA VAL A 62 5.44 5.60 -11.99
C VAL A 62 6.86 5.25 -12.41
N LYS A 63 7.44 6.02 -13.34
CA LYS A 63 8.81 5.82 -13.81
C LYS A 63 9.82 5.92 -12.66
N GLU A 64 9.68 6.93 -11.81
CA GLU A 64 10.56 7.14 -10.66
C GLU A 64 10.38 6.04 -9.61
N GLY A 65 9.14 5.65 -9.30
CA GLY A 65 8.85 4.53 -8.38
C GLY A 65 9.46 3.21 -8.84
N LEU A 66 9.42 2.93 -10.15
CA LEU A 66 10.08 1.77 -10.75
C LEU A 66 11.61 1.88 -10.70
N ALA A 67 12.17 3.05 -10.96
CA ALA A 67 13.61 3.29 -10.92
C ALA A 67 14.18 3.09 -9.50
N ARG A 68 13.49 3.63 -8.48
CA ARG A 68 13.78 3.41 -7.06
C ARG A 68 13.63 1.94 -6.69
N GLY A 69 12.55 1.31 -7.15
CA GLY A 69 12.24 -0.09 -6.94
C GLY A 69 13.34 -1.08 -7.31
N LYS A 70 14.15 -0.77 -8.33
CA LYS A 70 15.29 -1.62 -8.76
C LYS A 70 16.42 -1.70 -7.74
N LYS A 71 16.51 -0.74 -6.81
CA LYS A 71 17.59 -0.64 -5.82
C LYS A 71 17.18 -1.17 -4.44
N ILE A 72 15.92 -1.56 -4.27
CA ILE A 72 15.35 -1.98 -2.98
C ILE A 72 15.75 -3.43 -2.69
N THR A 73 16.30 -3.67 -1.50
CA THR A 73 16.70 -5.00 -1.03
C THR A 73 16.02 -5.41 0.27
N ASP A 74 15.37 -4.47 0.96
CA ASP A 74 14.70 -4.69 2.24
C ASP A 74 13.24 -4.23 2.22
N ILE A 75 12.46 -4.80 3.15
CA ILE A 75 11.02 -4.55 3.28
C ILE A 75 10.72 -3.10 3.65
N THR A 76 11.59 -2.43 4.42
CA THR A 76 11.32 -1.06 4.87
C THR A 76 11.44 -0.07 3.71
N SER A 77 12.47 -0.22 2.89
CA SER A 77 12.61 0.56 1.64
C SER A 77 11.50 0.27 0.64
N GLN A 78 10.99 -0.97 0.59
CA GLN A 78 9.84 -1.32 -0.24
C GLN A 78 8.58 -0.54 0.16
N VAL A 79 8.26 -0.52 1.46
CA VAL A 79 7.12 0.26 1.98
C VAL A 79 7.33 1.75 1.72
N GLY A 80 8.53 2.27 1.95
CA GLY A 80 8.87 3.67 1.65
C GLY A 80 8.65 4.03 0.18
N ASN A 81 9.06 3.16 -0.76
CA ASN A 81 8.83 3.40 -2.18
C ASN A 81 7.35 3.43 -2.56
N ARG A 82 6.53 2.57 -1.93
CA ARG A 82 5.08 2.58 -2.12
C ARG A 82 4.48 3.91 -1.67
N ASP A 83 4.85 4.37 -0.48
CA ASP A 83 4.36 5.64 0.07
C ASP A 83 4.84 6.85 -0.76
N PHE A 84 6.06 6.79 -1.29
CA PHE A 84 6.56 7.77 -2.27
C PHE A 84 5.68 7.82 -3.52
N VAL A 85 5.40 6.68 -4.16
CA VAL A 85 4.57 6.63 -5.39
C VAL A 85 3.17 7.16 -5.11
N LYS A 86 2.57 6.79 -3.98
CA LYS A 86 1.26 7.26 -3.53
C LYS A 86 1.22 8.78 -3.38
N GLY A 87 2.18 9.37 -2.66
CA GLY A 87 2.28 10.82 -2.49
C GLY A 87 2.50 11.53 -3.83
N CYS A 88 3.37 10.98 -4.67
CA CYS A 88 3.67 11.51 -5.99
C CYS A 88 2.44 11.57 -6.89
N LEU A 89 1.73 10.45 -7.08
CA LEU A 89 0.56 10.39 -7.95
C LEU A 89 -0.51 11.39 -7.54
N ARG A 90 -0.72 11.58 -6.22
CA ARG A 90 -1.68 12.56 -5.67
C ARG A 90 -1.31 14.01 -5.95
N ALA A 91 -0.03 14.34 -5.92
CA ALA A 91 0.45 15.71 -6.11
C ALA A 91 0.80 16.04 -7.57
N SER A 92 0.94 15.02 -8.42
CA SER A 92 1.36 15.17 -9.81
C SER A 92 0.30 15.72 -10.74
N GLN A 93 0.78 16.30 -11.84
CA GLN A 93 -0.06 16.72 -12.96
C GLN A 93 -0.71 15.51 -13.63
N ALA A 94 -1.91 15.70 -14.19
CA ALA A 94 -2.59 14.63 -14.89
C ALA A 94 -1.85 14.27 -16.19
N SER A 95 -1.54 13.00 -16.39
CA SER A 95 -1.10 12.51 -17.69
C SER A 95 -2.34 12.14 -18.52
N PRO A 96 -2.43 12.57 -19.80
CA PRO A 96 -3.56 12.19 -20.67
C PRO A 96 -3.73 10.67 -20.74
N GLY A 97 -4.96 10.19 -20.53
CA GLY A 97 -5.32 8.78 -20.62
C GLY A 97 -4.71 7.85 -19.56
N PHE A 98 -4.11 8.39 -18.49
CA PHE A 98 -3.36 7.60 -17.50
C PHE A 98 -4.16 6.46 -16.87
N CYS A 99 -5.47 6.67 -16.66
CA CYS A 99 -6.34 5.71 -15.98
C CYS A 99 -7.23 4.88 -16.93
N ASP A 100 -7.12 5.06 -18.25
CA ASP A 100 -8.07 4.51 -19.23
C ASP A 100 -8.02 2.98 -19.29
N ASP A 101 -6.81 2.42 -19.30
CA ASP A 101 -6.57 0.96 -19.35
C ASP A 101 -6.34 0.34 -17.97
N VAL A 102 -6.52 1.10 -16.89
CA VAL A 102 -6.30 0.62 -15.53
C VAL A 102 -7.54 -0.16 -15.09
N PRO A 103 -7.43 -1.40 -14.58
CA PRO A 103 -8.59 -2.15 -14.11
C PRO A 103 -9.22 -1.50 -12.88
N SER A 104 -10.48 -1.83 -12.60
CA SER A 104 -11.12 -1.41 -11.35
C SER A 104 -10.69 -2.28 -10.18
N ILE A 105 -10.64 -1.70 -8.97
CA ILE A 105 -10.30 -2.39 -7.72
C ILE A 105 -11.25 -3.57 -7.41
N VAL A 106 -12.49 -3.51 -7.89
CA VAL A 106 -13.57 -4.45 -7.53
C VAL A 106 -13.64 -5.74 -8.37
N GLY A 107 -12.66 -6.03 -9.24
CA GLY A 107 -12.69 -7.23 -10.11
C GLY A 107 -11.42 -8.07 -10.05
N LYS A 108 -11.53 -9.40 -10.28
CA LYS A 108 -10.39 -10.35 -10.32
C LYS A 108 -9.27 -10.00 -11.33
N MET A 109 -9.48 -9.01 -12.22
CA MET A 109 -8.55 -8.62 -13.27
C MET A 109 -7.33 -7.83 -12.78
N PHE A 110 -7.28 -7.38 -11.53
CA PHE A 110 -6.20 -6.50 -11.04
C PHE A 110 -4.83 -7.20 -11.02
N THR A 111 -4.76 -8.45 -10.54
CA THR A 111 -3.49 -9.17 -10.34
C THR A 111 -2.82 -9.54 -11.67
N ASP A 112 -3.62 -9.93 -12.66
CA ASP A 112 -3.14 -10.26 -14.00
C ASP A 112 -2.63 -9.02 -14.75
N TRP A 113 -3.28 -7.87 -14.51
CA TRP A 113 -2.87 -6.62 -15.14
C TRP A 113 -1.52 -6.14 -14.60
N GLU A 114 -1.32 -6.13 -13.28
CA GLU A 114 -0.03 -5.75 -12.67
C GLU A 114 1.13 -6.55 -13.25
N SER A 115 0.95 -7.88 -13.30
CA SER A 115 1.96 -8.80 -13.82
C SER A 115 2.28 -8.52 -15.29
N LYS A 116 1.26 -8.32 -16.12
CA LYS A 116 1.43 -7.94 -17.54
C LYS A 116 2.15 -6.61 -17.72
N GLN A 117 1.85 -5.60 -16.90
CA GLN A 117 2.56 -4.32 -16.98
C GLN A 117 4.03 -4.49 -16.58
N CYS A 118 4.31 -5.26 -15.53
CA CYS A 118 5.68 -5.55 -15.09
C CYS A 118 6.48 -6.35 -16.12
N GLU A 119 5.84 -7.29 -16.83
CA GLU A 119 6.44 -8.01 -17.96
C GLU A 119 6.77 -7.07 -19.13
N LYS A 120 5.84 -6.19 -19.52
CA LYS A 120 6.06 -5.21 -20.61
C LYS A 120 7.30 -4.34 -20.38
N ILE A 121 7.52 -3.90 -19.14
CA ILE A 121 8.69 -3.09 -18.76
C ILE A 121 9.91 -3.93 -18.37
N ARG A 122 9.85 -5.26 -18.54
CA ARG A 122 10.90 -6.23 -18.21
C ARG A 122 11.42 -6.08 -16.77
N SER A 123 10.50 -5.83 -15.83
CA SER A 123 10.81 -5.65 -14.41
C SER A 123 9.79 -6.42 -13.56
N PRO A 124 9.84 -7.76 -13.52
CA PRO A 124 8.92 -8.60 -12.73
C PRO A 124 9.23 -8.56 -11.22
N THR A 125 9.72 -7.43 -10.73
CA THR A 125 10.10 -7.25 -9.33
C THR A 125 8.87 -6.96 -8.47
N VAL A 126 8.95 -7.29 -7.18
CA VAL A 126 7.89 -6.97 -6.22
C VAL A 126 7.62 -5.45 -6.17
N ALA A 127 8.67 -4.64 -6.34
CA ALA A 127 8.54 -3.19 -6.43
C ALA A 127 7.73 -2.71 -7.63
N CYS A 128 7.78 -3.43 -8.76
CA CYS A 128 6.88 -3.13 -9.88
C CYS A 128 5.43 -3.42 -9.54
N GLN A 129 5.15 -4.59 -8.96
CA GLN A 129 3.79 -4.96 -8.56
C GLN A 129 3.21 -3.93 -7.59
N ASP A 130 3.97 -3.51 -6.59
CA ASP A 130 3.52 -2.51 -5.62
C ASP A 130 3.33 -1.13 -6.24
N THR A 131 4.17 -0.73 -7.20
CA THR A 131 3.97 0.51 -7.96
C THR A 131 2.67 0.45 -8.76
N MET A 132 2.40 -0.68 -9.44
CA MET A 132 1.18 -0.86 -10.24
C MET A 132 -0.09 -0.93 -9.37
N LYS A 133 0.00 -1.47 -8.15
CA LYS A 133 -1.10 -1.41 -7.16
C LYS A 133 -1.45 0.03 -6.81
N GLU A 134 -0.46 0.89 -6.56
CA GLU A 134 -0.73 2.30 -6.26
C GLU A 134 -1.38 3.03 -7.45
N VAL A 135 -1.03 2.66 -8.68
CA VAL A 135 -1.73 3.15 -9.89
C VAL A 135 -3.20 2.73 -9.89
N ILE A 136 -3.49 1.46 -9.62
CA ILE A 136 -4.87 0.95 -9.52
C ILE A 136 -5.65 1.67 -8.42
N LEU A 137 -5.05 1.84 -7.23
CA LEU A 137 -5.67 2.56 -6.12
C LEU A 137 -5.96 4.02 -6.46
N PHE A 138 -4.98 4.72 -7.04
CA PHE A 138 -5.13 6.11 -7.46
C PHE A 138 -6.25 6.28 -8.50
N CYS A 139 -6.26 5.44 -9.53
CA CYS A 139 -7.27 5.50 -10.58
C CYS A 139 -8.66 5.04 -10.11
N GLY A 140 -8.72 4.09 -9.18
CA GLY A 140 -9.98 3.63 -8.57
C GLY A 140 -10.64 4.71 -7.72
N LEU A 141 -9.86 5.50 -6.98
CA LEU A 141 -10.37 6.64 -6.20
C LEU A 141 -10.87 7.79 -7.09
N LYS A 142 -10.36 7.93 -8.32
CA LYS A 142 -10.77 8.99 -9.26
C LYS A 142 -11.95 8.61 -10.16
N ARG A 143 -12.33 7.33 -10.26
CA ARG A 143 -13.49 6.95 -11.07
C ARG A 143 -14.80 7.30 -10.36
N PRO A 144 -15.80 7.86 -11.07
CA PRO A 144 -17.15 7.94 -10.53
C PRO A 144 -17.65 6.53 -10.18
N PRO A 145 -18.50 6.37 -9.15
CA PRO A 145 -19.04 5.07 -8.78
C PRO A 145 -19.75 4.44 -9.97
N PRO A 146 -19.66 3.11 -10.15
CA PRO A 146 -20.35 2.44 -11.25
C PRO A 146 -21.85 2.72 -11.13
N GLN A 147 -22.41 3.42 -12.13
CA GLN A 147 -23.85 3.58 -12.28
C GLN A 147 -24.40 2.19 -12.63
N ARG A 148 -25.07 1.55 -11.68
CA ARG A 148 -25.85 0.33 -11.94
C ARG A 148 -27.13 0.68 -12.65
#